data_AF-A0A4Q3XUA6-F1
#
_entry.id   AF-A0A4Q3XUA6-F1
#
_cell.length_a   1.000
_cell.length_b   1.000
_cell.length_c   1.000
_cell.angle_alpha   90.00
_cell.angle_beta   90.00
_cell.angle_gamma   90.00
#
_symmetry.space_group_name_H-M   'P 1'
#
loop_
_entity.id
_entity.type
_entity.pdbx_description
1 polymer ?
#
loop_
_entity_poly.entity_id
_entity_poly.type
_entity_poly.pdbx_seq_one_letter_code
_entity_poly.pdbx_strand_id
1 'polypeptide(L)' 'MRVRISRCVVELIQRAAADAAPLEACGLLFGNGQEISGAVTTANVAEEPKRRFEIDPAALFAAMRTERA' A
#
# COMPACT_ATOMS: atom_id res chain seq x y z
N MET A 1 -16.64 -11.44 5.62
CA MET A 1 -16.31 -10.01 5.81
C MET A 1 -16.06 -9.40 4.43
N ARG A 2 -16.61 -8.22 4.11
CA ARG A 2 -16.49 -7.58 2.77
C ARG A 2 -16.08 -6.11 2.96
N VAL A 3 -15.29 -5.60 2.03
CA VAL A 3 -14.93 -4.18 1.94
C VAL A 3 -15.29 -3.66 0.54
N ARG A 4 -15.63 -2.38 0.45
CA ARG A 4 -15.77 -1.64 -0.80
C ARG A 4 -14.46 -0.90 -1.03
N ILE A 5 -13.96 -0.93 -2.26
CA ILE A 5 -12.73 -0.27 -2.64
C ILE A 5 -12.98 0.63 -3.84
N SER A 6 -12.53 1.87 -3.76
CA SER A 6 -12.65 2.83 -4.85
C SER A 6 -11.84 2.36 -6.05
N ARG A 7 -12.35 2.61 -7.25
CA ARG A 7 -11.71 2.15 -8.49
C ARG A 7 -10.30 2.71 -8.68
N CYS A 8 -10.08 3.97 -8.32
CA CYS A 8 -8.76 4.60 -8.38
C CYS A 8 -7.72 3.87 -7.50
N VAL A 9 -8.13 3.34 -6.35
CA VAL A 9 -7.26 2.56 -5.45
C VAL A 9 -6.88 1.24 -6.11
N VAL A 10 -7.84 0.55 -6.73
CA VAL A 10 -7.58 -0.70 -7.47
C VAL A 10 -6.62 -0.46 -8.64
N GLU A 11 -6.81 0.63 -9.39
CA GLU A 11 -5.92 1.01 -10.49
C GLU A 11 -4.49 1.32 -10.00
N LEU A 12 -4.36 2.01 -8.86
CA LEU A 12 -3.06 2.27 -8.24
C LEU A 12 -2.36 0.97 -7.83
N ILE A 13 -3.09 0.03 -7.21
CA ILE A 13 -2.52 -1.28 -6.82
C ILE A 13 -2.03 -2.05 -8.04
N GLN A 14 -2.81 -2.08 -9.12
CA GLN A 14 -2.44 -2.78 -10.35
C GLN A 14 -1.19 -2.18 -11.00
N ARG A 15 -1.09 -0.84 -11.05
CA ARG A 15 0.09 -0.14 -11.57
C ARG A 15 1.32 -0.40 -10.70
N ALA A 16 1.18 -0.27 -9.38
CA ALA A 16 2.27 -0.53 -8.45
C ALA A 16 2.80 -1.98 -8.56
N ALA A 17 1.91 -2.95 -8.74
CA ALA A 17 2.29 -4.35 -8.94
C ALA A 17 3.03 -4.56 -10.28
N ALA A 18 2.59 -3.91 -11.35
CA ALA A 18 3.27 -3.97 -12.64
C ALA A 18 4.66 -3.32 -12.58
N ASP A 19 4.78 -2.16 -11.93
CA ASP A 19 6.04 -1.41 -11.81
C ASP A 19 7.05 -2.11 -10.89
N ALA A 20 6.58 -2.79 -9.84
CA ALA A 20 7.44 -3.52 -8.91
C ALA A 20 7.94 -4.86 -9.47
N ALA A 21 7.29 -5.42 -10.50
CA ALA A 21 7.64 -6.73 -11.04
C ALA A 21 9.13 -6.79 -11.44
N PRO A 22 9.88 -7.84 -11.03
CA PRO A 22 9.42 -9.11 -10.44
C PRO A 22 9.36 -9.14 -8.90
N LEU A 23 9.51 -8.00 -8.23
CA LEU A 23 9.46 -7.88 -6.77
C LEU A 23 8.03 -7.64 -6.29
N GLU A 24 7.81 -7.81 -4.98
CA GLU A 24 6.53 -7.47 -4.35
C GLU A 24 6.34 -5.96 -4.24
N ALA A 25 5.16 -5.47 -4.64
CA ALA A 25 4.72 -4.11 -4.38
C ALA A 25 4.17 -3.97 -2.95
N CYS A 26 4.54 -2.88 -2.28
CA CYS A 26 4.04 -2.53 -0.95
C CYS A 26 3.20 -1.24 -0.98
N GLY A 27 2.30 -1.10 -0.02
CA GLY A 27 1.51 0.11 0.13
C GLY A 27 0.60 0.08 1.34
N LEU A 28 -0.09 1.20 1.56
CA LEU A 28 -1.08 1.38 2.62
C LEU A 28 -2.41 1.77 2.00
N LEU A 29 -3.48 1.25 2.59
CA LEU A 29 -4.86 1.53 2.20
C LEU A 29 -5.52 2.38 3.27
N PHE A 30 -6.21 3.43 2.85
CA PHE A 30 -6.88 4.39 3.72
C PHE A 30 -8.38 4.40 3.46
N GLY A 31 -9.15 4.73 4.50
CA GLY A 31 -10.59 4.78 4.43
C GLY A 31 -11.24 4.66 5.80
N ASN A 32 -12.53 4.37 5.83
CA ASN A 32 -13.31 4.27 7.06
C ASN A 32 -14.22 3.04 7.04
N GLY A 33 -14.38 2.39 8.19
CA GLY A 33 -15.26 1.22 8.33
C GLY A 33 -14.95 0.12 7.31
N GLN A 34 -15.82 -0.06 6.32
CA GLN A 34 -15.68 -1.05 5.25
C GLN A 34 -15.38 -0.42 3.88
N GLU A 35 -15.04 0.85 3.83
CA GLU A 35 -14.74 1.58 2.58
C GLU A 35 -13.27 1.97 2.53
N ILE A 36 -12.60 1.63 1.43
CA ILE A 36 -11.24 2.02 1.08
C ILE A 36 -11.34 3.04 -0.04
N SER A 37 -10.95 4.28 0.25
CA SER A 37 -11.03 5.41 -0.67
C SER A 37 -9.67 5.97 -1.07
N GLY A 38 -8.61 5.60 -0.36
CA GLY A 38 -7.24 6.07 -0.63
C GLY A 38 -6.22 4.95 -0.58
N ALA A 39 -5.08 5.18 -1.24
CA ALA A 39 -3.89 4.37 -1.09
C ALA A 39 -2.63 5.17 -1.36
N VAL A 40 -1.52 4.71 -0.80
CA VAL A 40 -0.16 5.16 -1.14
C VAL A 40 0.75 3.96 -1.31
N THR A 41 1.64 4.00 -2.29
CA THR A 41 2.70 3.00 -2.47
C THR A 41 3.84 3.24 -1.48
N THR A 42 4.45 2.16 -1.01
CA THR A 42 5.63 2.21 -0.15
C THR A 42 6.71 1.31 -0.73
N ALA A 43 7.98 1.57 -0.39
CA ALA A 43 9.06 0.69 -0.80
C ALA A 43 8.98 -0.65 -0.04
N ASN A 44 9.25 -1.74 -0.75
CA ASN A 44 9.61 -3.01 -0.13
C ASN A 44 11.08 -2.96 0.29
N VAL A 45 11.33 -2.90 1.60
CA VAL A 45 12.67 -2.78 2.18
C VAL A 45 13.22 -4.10 2.71
N ALA A 46 12.57 -5.23 2.41
CA ALA A 46 13.03 -6.53 2.86
C ALA A 46 14.44 -6.85 2.36
N GLU A 47 15.24 -7.52 3.18
CA GLU A 47 16.56 -8.01 2.78
C GLU A 47 16.49 -9.04 1.63
N GLU A 48 15.39 -9.78 1.52
CA GLU A 48 15.12 -10.73 0.43
C GLU A 48 13.81 -10.36 -0.32
N PRO A 49 13.78 -9.27 -1.10
CA PRO A 49 12.55 -8.67 -1.65
C PRO A 49 11.90 -9.50 -2.78
N LYS A 50 12.57 -10.57 -3.21
CA LYS A 50 12.04 -11.56 -4.16
C LYS A 50 11.17 -12.64 -3.50
N ARG A 51 11.19 -12.73 -2.17
CA ARG A 51 10.57 -13.83 -1.39
C ARG A 51 9.65 -13.35 -0.29
N ARG A 52 9.83 -12.11 0.16
CA ARG A 52 9.03 -11.48 1.18
C ARG A 52 8.97 -9.98 0.92
N PHE A 53 8.07 -9.35 1.64
CA PHE A 53 8.07 -7.91 1.77
C PHE A 53 8.32 -7.45 3.21
N GLU A 54 8.87 -6.26 3.32
CA GLU A 54 8.92 -5.48 4.55
C GLU A 54 8.55 -4.05 4.18
N ILE A 55 7.57 -3.48 4.87
CA ILE A 55 7.13 -2.12 4.62
C ILE A 55 8.19 -1.13 5.12
N ASP A 56 8.50 -0.09 4.35
CA ASP A 56 9.32 1.01 4.83
C ASP A 56 8.71 1.63 6.11
N PRO A 57 9.38 1.51 7.27
CA PRO A 57 8.87 2.05 8.53
C PRO A 57 8.68 3.57 8.49
N ALA A 58 9.55 4.29 7.78
CA ALA A 58 9.46 5.75 7.68
C ALA A 58 8.20 6.18 6.91
N ALA A 59 7.92 5.50 5.79
CA ALA A 59 6.70 5.72 5.02
C ALA A 59 5.43 5.36 5.82
N LEU A 60 5.49 4.27 6.59
CA LEU A 60 4.39 3.87 7.47
C LEU A 60 4.08 4.92 8.53
N PHE A 61 5.10 5.38 9.27
CA PHE A 61 4.89 6.40 10.29
C PHE A 61 4.45 7.73 9.70
N ALA A 62 4.96 8.12 8.52
CA ALA A 62 4.51 9.32 7.83
C ALA A 62 3.02 9.25 7.48
N ALA A 63 2.58 8.14 6.87
CA ALA A 63 1.18 7.92 6.55
C ALA A 63 0.27 7.95 7.79
N MET A 64 0.66 7.26 8.88
CA MET A 64 -0.11 7.29 10.13
C MET A 64 -0.21 8.68 10.75
N ARG A 65 0.82 9.52 10.61
CA ARG A 65 0.76 10.91 11.08
C ARG A 65 -0.19 11.73 10.24
N THR A 66 -0.17 11.57 8.91
CA THR A 66 -1.09 12.26 8.01
C THR A 66 -2.55 11.90 8.29
N GLU A 67 -2.86 10.64 8.57
CA GLU A 67 -4.26 10.22 8.87
C GLU A 67 -4.78 10.70 10.24
N ARG A 68 -3.89 11.16 11.13
CA ARG A 68 -4.26 11.67 12.47
C ARG A 68 -4.29 13.20 12.54
N ALA A 69 -3.74 13.88 11.53
CA ALA A 69 -3.67 15.34 11.47
C ALA A 69 -4.98 15.94 10.97
#